data_AF-A0A164M202-F1
#
_entry.id   AF-A0A164M202-F1
#
_cell.length_a   1.000
_cell.length_b   1.000
_cell.length_c   1.000
_cell.angle_alpha   90.00
_cell.angle_beta   90.00
_cell.angle_gamma   90.00
#
_symmetry.space_group_name_H-M   'P 1'
#
loop_
_entity.id
_entity.type
_entity.pdbx_description
1 polymer ?
#
loop_
_entity_poly.entity_id
_entity_poly.type
_entity_poly.pdbx_seq_one_letter_code
_entity_poly.pdbx_strand_id
1 'polypeptide(L)'
;NLPRLRLSNDLMKAIIWIMRECGTPNVPGFGRLRNIQKRLTEASPVKPEKHTSALGNIFYMNNPAHLLSLDWANPGTREMIHVYPEIDSPIGEFRQAGKWANESPLEDLSPM
;
A
#
# COMPACT_ATOMS: atom_id res chain seq x y z
N ASN A 1 -11.02 -2.11 2.77
CA ASN A 1 -10.85 -3.57 2.70
C ASN A 1 -9.70 -3.94 3.62
N LEU A 2 -9.95 -4.63 4.73
CA LEU A 2 -8.87 -5.24 5.53
C LEU A 2 -8.37 -6.45 4.74
N PRO A 3 -7.15 -6.43 4.17
CA PRO A 3 -6.72 -7.43 3.19
C PRO A 3 -6.64 -8.85 3.76
N ARG A 4 -6.52 -8.98 5.09
CA ARG A 4 -6.41 -10.27 5.79
C ARG A 4 -7.67 -10.70 6.53
N LEU A 5 -8.70 -9.84 6.62
CA LEU A 5 -9.95 -10.15 7.30
C LEU A 5 -11.12 -10.09 6.31
N ARG A 6 -11.45 -11.25 5.74
CA ARG A 6 -12.65 -11.41 4.91
C ARG A 6 -13.89 -11.46 5.81
N LEU A 7 -14.41 -10.30 6.17
CA LEU A 7 -15.69 -10.21 6.87
C LEU A 7 -16.81 -10.65 5.92
N SER A 8 -17.56 -11.68 6.30
CA SER A 8 -18.77 -12.08 5.58
C SER A 8 -19.81 -10.97 5.64
N ASN A 9 -20.77 -10.99 4.71
CA ASN A 9 -21.88 -10.04 4.72
C ASN A 9 -22.66 -10.10 6.04
N ASP A 10 -22.82 -11.28 6.62
CA ASP A 10 -23.61 -11.47 7.84
C ASP A 10 -22.86 -10.99 9.07
N LEU A 11 -21.55 -11.22 9.15
CA LEU A 11 -20.71 -10.66 10.21
C LEU A 11 -20.71 -9.13 10.15
N MET A 12 -20.68 -8.55 8.94
CA MET A 12 -20.76 -7.10 8.77
C MET A 12 -22.12 -6.52 9.22
N LYS A 13 -23.22 -7.22 8.94
CA LYS A 13 -24.55 -6.85 9.45
C LYS A 13 -24.61 -6.95 10.98
N ALA A 14 -24.02 -7.99 11.55
CA ALA A 14 -23.96 -8.16 13.01
C ALA A 14 -23.18 -7.01 13.68
N ILE A 15 -22.03 -6.61 13.12
CA ILE A 15 -21.27 -5.44 13.61
C ILE A 15 -22.12 -4.16 13.53
N ILE A 16 -22.79 -3.91 12.41
CA ILE A 16 -23.68 -2.74 12.25
C ILE A 16 -24.82 -2.78 13.27
N TRP A 17 -25.38 -3.96 13.54
CA TRP A 17 -26.42 -4.15 14.54
C TRP A 17 -25.89 -3.83 15.95
N ILE A 18 -24.75 -4.40 16.36
CA ILE A 18 -24.11 -4.11 17.65
C ILE A 18 -23.86 -2.60 17.82
N MET A 19 -23.35 -1.92 16.79
CA MET A 19 -23.10 -0.47 16.85
C MET A 19 -24.38 0.35 17.09
N ARG A 20 -25.52 -0.12 16.58
CA ARG A 20 -26.83 0.51 16.80
C ARG A 20 -27.33 0.27 18.22
N GLU A 21 -27.20 -0.95 18.72
CA GLU A 21 -27.57 -1.28 20.11
C GLU A 21 -26.71 -0.51 21.13
N CYS A 22 -25.44 -0.26 20.81
CA CYS A 22 -24.56 0.58 21.62
C CYS A 22 -24.88 2.09 21.54
N GLY A 23 -25.93 2.50 20.83
CA GLY A 23 -26.34 3.91 20.73
C GLY A 23 -25.39 4.81 19.94
N THR A 24 -24.54 4.23 19.08
CA THR A 24 -23.60 5.03 18.28
C THR A 24 -24.38 5.94 17.33
N PRO A 25 -24.14 7.27 17.32
CA PRO A 25 -24.84 8.16 16.41
C PRO A 25 -24.43 7.89 14.95
N ASN A 26 -25.37 8.05 14.01
CA ASN A 26 -25.12 8.03 12.56
C ASN A 26 -24.57 6.72 11.97
N VAL A 27 -24.93 5.55 12.52
CA VAL A 27 -24.50 4.25 11.95
C VAL A 27 -25.11 4.04 10.54
N PRO A 28 -24.29 3.88 9.49
CA PRO A 28 -24.79 3.65 8.14
C PRO A 28 -25.50 2.29 8.03
N GLY A 29 -26.53 2.22 7.19
CA GLY A 29 -27.10 0.93 6.79
C GLY A 29 -26.10 0.10 5.97
N PHE A 30 -26.25 -1.22 5.98
CA PHE A 30 -25.37 -2.15 5.26
C PHE A 30 -25.23 -1.81 3.76
N GLY A 31 -26.34 -1.50 3.08
CA GLY A 31 -26.31 -1.10 1.67
C GLY A 31 -25.54 0.21 1.43
N ARG A 32 -25.71 1.20 2.32
CA ARG A 32 -24.96 2.47 2.25
C ARG A 32 -23.46 2.24 2.43
N LEU A 33 -23.09 1.38 3.39
CA LEU A 33 -21.71 0.98 3.62
C LEU A 33 -21.10 0.30 2.39
N ARG A 34 -21.83 -0.63 1.75
CA ARG A 34 -21.39 -1.28 0.51
C ARG A 34 -21.24 -0.33 -0.67
N ASN A 35 -22.16 0.63 -0.83
CA ASN A 35 -22.04 1.65 -1.87
C ASN A 35 -20.82 2.53 -1.67
N ILE A 36 -20.53 2.94 -0.44
CA ILE A 36 -19.33 3.72 -0.11
C ILE A 36 -18.07 2.89 -0.39
N GLN A 37 -18.03 1.62 0.02
CA GLN A 37 -16.90 0.73 -0.27
C GLN A 37 -16.65 0.58 -1.76
N LYS A 38 -17.70 0.40 -2.56
CA LYS A 38 -17.59 0.30 -4.03
C LYS A 38 -17.04 1.59 -4.62
N ARG A 39 -17.61 2.74 -4.24
CA ARG A 39 -17.15 4.07 -4.69
C ARG A 39 -15.68 4.32 -4.34
N LEU A 40 -15.26 3.98 -3.12
CA LEU A 40 -13.86 4.13 -2.69
C LEU A 40 -12.93 3.18 -3.46
N THR A 41 -13.38 1.96 -3.76
CA THR A 41 -12.59 1.00 -4.53
C THR A 41 -12.42 1.47 -5.99
N GLU A 42 -13.45 2.07 -6.58
CA GLU A 42 -13.39 2.62 -7.94
C GLU A 42 -12.50 3.88 -8.03
N ALA A 43 -12.54 4.72 -7.01
CA ALA A 43 -11.68 5.90 -6.91
C ALA A 43 -10.22 5.58 -6.53
N SER A 44 -9.95 4.37 -6.04
CA SER A 44 -8.61 3.97 -5.63
C SER A 44 -7.69 3.79 -6.85
N PRO A 45 -6.51 4.43 -6.87
CA PRO A 45 -5.53 4.26 -7.95
C PRO A 45 -4.87 2.87 -7.94
N VAL A 46 -4.89 2.18 -6.79
CA VAL A 46 -4.38 0.81 -6.67
C VAL A 46 -5.46 -0.17 -7.09
N LYS A 47 -5.20 -0.91 -8.17
CA LYS A 47 -6.04 -2.01 -8.64
C LYS A 47 -5.24 -3.32 -8.58
N PRO A 48 -5.71 -4.33 -7.84
CA PRO A 48 -5.07 -5.63 -7.83
C PRO A 48 -5.30 -6.34 -9.16
N GLU A 49 -4.21 -6.78 -9.78
CA GLU A 49 -4.21 -7.57 -11.00
C GLU A 49 -4.23 -9.06 -10.67
N LYS A 50 -4.99 -9.84 -11.45
CA LYS A 50 -5.08 -11.29 -11.29
C LYS A 50 -3.96 -11.95 -12.07
N HIS A 51 -3.21 -12.81 -11.39
CA HIS A 51 -2.17 -13.64 -12.00
C HIS A 51 -2.44 -15.12 -11.72
N THR A 52 -1.95 -15.96 -12.63
CA THR A 52 -1.98 -17.41 -12.49
C THR A 52 -0.54 -17.90 -12.53
N SER A 53 -0.10 -18.63 -11.51
CA SER A 53 1.25 -19.21 -11.48
C SER A 53 1.36 -20.35 -12.49
N ALA A 54 2.60 -20.77 -12.79
CA ALA A 54 2.85 -21.95 -13.61
C ALA A 54 2.22 -23.25 -13.04
N LEU A 55 1.95 -23.28 -11.73
CA LEU A 55 1.28 -24.39 -11.04
C LEU A 55 -0.26 -24.26 -11.01
N GLY A 56 -0.82 -23.23 -11.64
CA GLY A 56 -2.26 -22.97 -11.68
C GLY A 56 -2.82 -22.20 -10.47
N ASN A 57 -1.97 -21.74 -9.55
CA ASN A 57 -2.43 -20.98 -8.39
C ASN A 57 -2.84 -19.56 -8.81
N ILE A 58 -4.06 -19.16 -8.45
CA ILE A 58 -4.56 -17.81 -8.69
C ILE A 58 -4.16 -16.92 -7.52
N PHE A 59 -3.44 -15.84 -7.82
CA PHE A 59 -3.10 -14.81 -6.85
C PHE A 59 -3.39 -13.43 -7.43
N TYR A 60 -3.43 -12.44 -6.54
CA TYR A 60 -3.66 -11.05 -6.91
C TYR A 60 -2.47 -10.21 -6.46
N MET A 61 -1.94 -9.38 -7.34
CA MET A 61 -0.80 -8.52 -7.05
C MET A 61 -1.12 -7.08 -7.44
N ASN A 62 -0.68 -6.13 -6.62
CA ASN A 62 -0.74 -4.72 -7.00
C ASN A 62 0.51 -4.38 -7.83
N ASN A 63 0.38 -3.47 -8.79
CA ASN A 63 1.54 -2.97 -9.52
C ASN A 63 2.48 -2.23 -8.54
N PRO A 64 3.74 -2.67 -8.38
CA PRO A 64 4.67 -2.09 -7.40
C PRO A 64 4.97 -0.62 -7.69
N ALA A 65 5.03 -0.20 -8.96
CA ALA A 65 5.28 1.19 -9.33
C ALA A 65 4.15 2.12 -8.83
N HIS A 66 2.91 1.66 -8.84
CA HIS A 66 1.77 2.42 -8.31
C HIS A 66 1.79 2.53 -6.79
N LEU A 67 2.36 1.54 -6.09
CA LEU A 67 2.53 1.62 -4.64
C LEU A 67 3.60 2.65 -4.29
N LEU A 68 4.75 2.58 -4.97
CA LEU A 68 5.84 3.54 -4.78
C LEU A 68 5.39 4.97 -5.09
N SER A 69 4.60 5.19 -6.14
CA SER A 69 4.12 6.54 -6.46
C SER A 69 3.21 7.12 -5.37
N LEU A 70 2.44 6.28 -4.68
CA LEU A 70 1.60 6.70 -3.54
C LEU A 70 2.43 7.03 -2.30
N ASP A 71 3.48 6.25 -2.04
CA ASP A 71 4.42 6.54 -0.95
C ASP A 71 5.15 7.87 -1.20
N TRP A 72 5.56 8.14 -2.44
CA TRP A 72 6.14 9.42 -2.86
C TRP A 72 5.15 10.59 -2.83
N ALA A 73 3.85 10.34 -3.05
CA ALA A 73 2.82 11.37 -2.99
C ALA A 73 2.43 11.74 -1.55
N ASN A 74 2.66 10.85 -0.58
CA ASN A 74 2.37 11.10 0.83
C ASN A 74 3.49 11.96 1.46
N PRO A 75 3.20 13.20 1.92
CA PRO A 75 4.22 14.08 2.50
C PRO A 75 4.95 13.45 3.69
N GLY A 76 4.23 12.75 4.57
CA GLY A 76 4.83 12.14 5.76
C GLY A 76 5.71 10.94 5.43
N THR A 77 5.30 10.11 4.47
CA THR A 77 6.13 8.97 4.02
C THR A 77 7.33 9.46 3.22
N ARG A 78 7.13 10.45 2.34
CA ARG A 78 8.17 10.97 1.44
C ARG A 78 9.39 11.49 2.18
N GLU A 79 9.22 12.16 3.31
CA GLU A 79 10.33 12.65 4.14
C GLU A 79 11.20 11.51 4.70
N MET A 80 10.64 10.30 4.83
CA MET A 80 11.35 9.11 5.29
C MET A 80 11.93 8.27 4.14
N ILE A 81 11.69 8.65 2.87
CA ILE A 81 12.24 7.94 1.71
C ILE A 81 13.69 8.39 1.51
N HIS A 82 14.61 7.45 1.75
CA HIS A 82 16.04 7.64 1.48
C HIS A 82 16.35 7.35 0.02
N VAL A 83 16.73 8.38 -0.72
CA VAL A 83 17.17 8.26 -2.12
C VAL A 83 18.67 8.07 -2.14
N TYR A 84 19.11 7.00 -2.81
CA TYR A 84 20.51 6.68 -2.94
C TYR A 84 21.10 7.24 -4.25
N PRO A 85 22.41 7.55 -4.27
CA PRO A 85 23.36 7.50 -3.16
C PRO A 85 23.18 8.67 -2.18
N GLU A 86 23.39 8.41 -0.88
CA GLU A 86 23.49 9.47 0.12
C GLU A 86 24.93 9.99 0.09
N ILE A 87 25.17 11.29 0.06
CA ILE A 87 26.54 11.83 0.14
C ILE A 87 26.59 12.71 1.37
N ASP A 88 27.10 12.14 2.48
CA ASP A 88 27.17 12.83 3.77
C ASP A 88 28.46 12.49 4.53
N SER A 89 28.79 13.31 5.53
CA SER A 89 29.94 13.16 6.42
C SER A 89 29.52 13.41 7.87
N PRO A 90 29.80 12.50 8.83
CA PRO A 90 30.70 11.34 8.74
C PRO A 90 30.07 10.12 8.06
N ILE A 91 30.89 9.34 7.35
CA ILE A 91 30.48 8.12 6.65
C ILE A 91 30.29 7.00 7.68
N GLY A 92 29.05 6.56 7.90
CA GLY A 92 28.71 5.40 8.72
C GLY A 92 28.46 4.13 7.90
N GLU A 93 28.00 4.28 6.66
CA GLU A 93 27.64 3.17 5.78
C GLU A 93 28.22 3.33 4.37
N PHE A 94 28.38 2.21 3.64
CA PHE A 94 28.88 2.23 2.26
C PHE A 94 28.03 3.13 1.35
N ARG A 95 26.72 3.19 1.60
CA ARG A 95 25.75 3.99 0.84
C ARG A 95 25.94 5.51 0.95
N GLN A 96 26.73 5.94 1.93
CA GLN A 96 27.06 7.34 2.22
C GLN A 96 28.39 7.78 1.59
N ALA A 97 29.17 6.83 1.05
CA ALA A 97 30.50 7.08 0.53
C ALA A 97 30.47 7.54 -0.93
N GLY A 98 31.23 8.59 -1.24
CA GLY A 98 31.37 9.12 -2.62
C GLY A 98 31.90 8.09 -3.63
N LYS A 99 32.51 6.99 -3.17
CA LYS A 99 32.90 5.86 -4.02
C LYS A 99 31.71 5.23 -4.73
N TRP A 100 30.57 5.08 -4.05
CA TRP A 100 29.37 4.47 -4.64
C TRP A 100 28.77 5.36 -5.73
N ALA A 101 28.81 6.68 -5.55
CA ALA A 101 28.32 7.64 -6.54
C ALA A 101 29.25 7.78 -7.77
N ASN A 102 30.58 7.65 -7.59
CA ASN A 102 31.55 8.04 -8.61
C ASN A 102 32.34 6.90 -9.25
N GLU A 103 32.50 5.76 -8.57
CA GLU A 103 33.41 4.68 -9.02
C GLU A 103 32.69 3.38 -9.37
N SER A 104 31.45 3.19 -8.91
CA SER A 104 30.69 1.97 -9.20
C SER A 104 30.11 1.99 -10.62
N PRO A 105 30.28 0.92 -11.41
CA PRO A 105 29.64 0.78 -12.71
C PRO A 105 28.12 0.87 -12.58
N LEU A 106 27.44 1.57 -13.49
CA LEU A 106 25.98 1.73 -13.46
C LEU A 106 25.23 0.39 -13.47
N GLU A 107 25.83 -0.63 -14.08
CA GLU A 107 25.29 -2.00 -14.16
C GLU A 107 25.30 -2.73 -12.81
N ASP A 108 26.21 -2.37 -11.92
CA ASP A 108 26.33 -2.92 -10.56
C ASP A 108 25.50 -2.13 -9.54
N LEU A 109 24.91 -1.00 -9.95
CA LEU A 109 24.05 -0.19 -9.10
C LEU A 109 22.62 -0.75 -9.08
N SER A 110 21.94 -0.62 -7.93
CA SER A 110 20.51 -0.90 -7.87
C SER A 110 19.77 -0.03 -8.89
N PRO A 111 18.79 -0.55 -9.64
CA PRO A 111 17.99 0.26 -10.54
C PRO A 111 17.36 1.41 -9.74
N MET A 112 17.72 2.65 -10.09
CA MET A 112 17.06 3.84 -9.57
C MET A 112 15.70 4.04 -10.22
#